data_AF-A0A7C9DF88-F1
#
_entry.id   AF-A0A7C9DF88-F1
#
_cell.length_a   1.000
_cell.length_b   1.000
_cell.length_c   1.000
_cell.angle_alpha   90.00
_cell.angle_beta   90.00
_cell.angle_gamma   90.00
#
_symmetry.space_group_name_H-M   'P 1'
#
loop_
_entity.id
_entity.type
_entity.pdbx_description
1 polymer ?
#
loop_
_entity_poly.entity_id
_entity_poly.type
_entity_poly.pdbx_seq_one_letter_code
_entity_poly.pdbx_strand_id
1 'polypeptide(L)'
;DITVNLPDETSVILKGISTDRIIDVRKLLYVNALSCNITNFSLSHELRGPRLKDAVDVAALKPCTLTLVEEEYDEESAAAHVRRLLDIVACTTSFGPSSDDAKNERGAQDKSSSGKKSGNKKEAPAPKVSAGKSSSQDDVSML
;
A
#
# COMPACT_ATOMS: atom_id res chain seq x y z
N ASP A 1 -0.07 -10.06 -32.03
CA ASP A 1 0.93 -9.43 -31.14
C ASP A 1 0.68 -7.93 -31.13
N ILE A 2 1.21 -7.24 -30.13
CA ILE A 2 1.09 -5.79 -29.91
C ILE A 2 2.52 -5.24 -29.79
N THR A 3 2.87 -4.22 -30.56
CA THR A 3 4.16 -3.54 -30.42
C THR A 3 3.98 -2.33 -29.51
N VAL A 4 4.80 -2.23 -28.47
CA VAL A 4 4.87 -1.05 -27.60
C VAL A 4 6.24 -0.40 -27.75
N ASN A 5 6.28 0.83 -28.27
CA ASN A 5 7.49 1.64 -28.34
C ASN A 5 7.74 2.28 -26.97
N LEU A 6 8.96 2.18 -26.46
CA LEU A 6 9.42 2.80 -25.21
C LEU A 6 10.04 4.19 -25.50
N PRO A 7 10.15 5.08 -24.49
CA PRO A 7 10.89 6.34 -24.64
C PRO A 7 12.38 6.14 -24.95
N ASP A 8 12.97 5.03 -24.50
CA ASP A 8 14.38 4.66 -24.71
C ASP A 8 14.68 4.15 -26.14
N GLU A 9 13.96 4.64 -27.16
CA GLU A 9 13.97 4.25 -28.60
C GLU A 9 13.78 2.74 -28.90
N THR A 10 13.64 1.90 -27.87
CA THR A 10 13.43 0.45 -27.97
C THR A 10 11.95 0.10 -28.17
N SER A 11 11.68 -1.13 -28.63
CA SER A 11 10.31 -1.63 -28.76
C SER A 11 10.14 -3.01 -28.15
N VAL A 12 8.98 -3.25 -27.56
CA VAL A 12 8.61 -4.45 -26.83
C VAL A 12 7.42 -5.09 -27.52
N ILE A 13 7.56 -6.36 -27.91
CA ILE A 13 6.48 -7.14 -28.54
C ILE A 13 5.75 -7.94 -27.47
N LEU A 14 4.48 -7.59 -27.24
CA LEU A 14 3.60 -8.22 -26.27
C LEU A 14 2.63 -9.20 -26.94
N LYS A 15 2.49 -10.40 -26.38
CA LYS A 15 1.57 -11.44 -26.87
C LYS A 15 0.15 -11.23 -26.35
N GLY A 16 -0.47 -10.14 -26.78
CA GLY A 16 -1.90 -9.91 -26.56
C GLY A 16 -2.79 -10.69 -27.54
N ILE A 17 -3.97 -11.08 -27.07
CA ILE A 17 -5.06 -11.69 -27.85
C ILE A 17 -6.09 -10.63 -28.26
N SER A 18 -6.96 -10.95 -29.23
CA SER A 18 -7.90 -9.98 -29.82
C SER A 18 -8.97 -9.44 -28.85
N THR A 19 -9.18 -10.10 -27.71
CA THR A 19 -10.11 -9.67 -26.65
C THR A 19 -9.48 -8.78 -25.58
N ASP A 20 -8.16 -8.58 -25.62
CA ASP A 20 -7.46 -7.78 -24.59
C ASP A 20 -7.81 -6.30 -24.71
N ARG A 21 -7.77 -5.61 -23.57
CA ARG A 21 -7.97 -4.16 -23.49
C ARG A 21 -6.69 -3.42 -23.14
N ILE A 22 -6.70 -2.10 -23.32
CA ILE A 22 -5.61 -1.22 -22.88
C ILE A 22 -5.25 -1.41 -21.39
N ILE A 23 -6.23 -1.71 -20.53
CA ILE A 23 -5.96 -2.06 -19.12
C ILE A 23 -5.13 -3.35 -18.97
N ASP A 24 -5.31 -4.32 -19.86
CA ASP A 24 -4.61 -5.61 -19.84
C ASP A 24 -3.23 -5.50 -20.48
N VAL A 25 -3.08 -4.68 -21.52
CA VAL A 25 -1.77 -4.24 -22.03
C VAL A 25 -0.96 -3.54 -20.92
N ARG A 26 -1.60 -2.66 -20.14
CA ARG A 26 -0.96 -1.99 -18.99
C ARG A 26 -0.49 -3.00 -17.92
N LYS A 27 -1.31 -4.00 -17.57
CA LYS A 27 -0.90 -5.12 -16.68
C LYS A 27 0.26 -5.92 -17.26
N LEU A 28 0.24 -6.18 -18.57
CA LEU A 28 1.27 -6.95 -19.27
C LEU A 28 2.61 -6.21 -19.38
N LEU A 29 2.59 -4.87 -19.37
CA LEU A 29 3.78 -4.02 -19.21
C LEU A 29 4.32 -4.03 -17.77
N TYR A 30 3.45 -3.99 -16.75
CA TYR A 30 3.88 -4.06 -15.34
C TYR A 30 4.60 -5.36 -14.96
N VAL A 31 4.33 -6.48 -15.64
CA VAL A 31 5.06 -7.75 -15.45
C VAL A 31 6.29 -7.88 -16.36
N ASN A 32 6.58 -6.89 -17.21
CA ASN A 32 7.71 -6.92 -18.12
C ASN A 32 8.91 -6.17 -17.55
N ALA A 33 9.99 -6.91 -17.28
CA ALA A 33 11.24 -6.38 -16.74
C ALA A 33 11.97 -5.39 -17.68
N LEU A 34 11.60 -5.29 -18.96
CA LEU A 34 12.13 -4.29 -19.89
C LEU A 34 11.48 -2.91 -19.76
N SER A 35 10.37 -2.80 -19.03
CA SER A 35 9.62 -1.55 -18.82
C SER A 35 9.37 -1.24 -17.34
N CYS A 36 9.99 -1.97 -16.41
CA CYS A 36 9.78 -1.80 -14.97
C CYS A 36 10.45 -0.54 -14.38
N ASN A 37 11.27 0.15 -15.17
CA ASN A 37 11.80 1.49 -14.86
C ASN A 37 10.72 2.58 -14.96
N ILE A 38 9.68 2.40 -15.78
CA ILE A 38 8.68 3.43 -16.05
C ILE A 38 7.41 3.17 -15.23
N THR A 39 7.34 3.80 -14.06
CA THR A 39 6.25 3.58 -13.09
C THR A 39 5.10 4.59 -13.17
N ASN A 40 5.20 5.62 -14.02
CA ASN A 40 4.08 6.50 -14.41
C ASN A 40 4.07 6.69 -15.93
N PHE A 41 3.00 6.28 -16.60
CA PHE A 41 2.90 6.37 -18.06
C PHE A 41 1.45 6.32 -18.55
N SER A 42 1.27 6.85 -19.77
CA SER A 42 0.12 6.53 -20.60
C SER A 42 0.53 5.87 -21.92
N LEU A 43 -0.46 5.25 -22.57
CA LEU A 43 -0.30 4.65 -23.90
C LEU A 43 -0.97 5.57 -24.92
N SER A 44 -0.36 5.72 -26.09
CA SER A 44 -0.85 6.51 -27.22
C SER A 44 -0.89 5.67 -28.50
N HIS A 45 -1.73 6.04 -29.46
CA HIS A 45 -1.87 5.35 -30.76
C HIS A 45 -2.13 6.35 -31.87
N GLU A 46 -1.44 6.22 -33.00
CA GLU A 46 -1.42 7.20 -34.10
C GLU A 46 -2.82 7.62 -34.56
N LEU A 47 -3.73 6.66 -34.78
CA LEU A 47 -5.08 6.93 -35.30
C LEU A 47 -6.07 7.39 -34.23
N ARG A 48 -5.68 7.37 -32.95
CA ARG A 48 -6.62 7.53 -31.83
C ARG A 48 -6.14 8.47 -30.72
N GLY A 49 -4.98 9.07 -30.88
CA GLY A 49 -4.45 10.13 -30.03
C GLY A 49 -3.72 9.66 -28.76
N PRO A 50 -3.31 10.62 -27.92
CA PRO A 50 -2.65 10.37 -26.64
C PRO A 50 -3.63 9.87 -25.57
N ARG A 51 -3.08 9.30 -24.48
CA ARG A 51 -3.80 8.87 -23.27
C ARG A 51 -5.03 7.97 -23.56
N LEU A 52 -4.77 6.83 -24.19
CA LEU A 52 -5.78 5.81 -24.50
C LEU A 52 -6.51 5.34 -23.24
N LYS A 53 -7.84 5.40 -23.27
CA LYS A 53 -8.68 4.91 -22.16
C LYS A 53 -8.58 3.39 -21.99
N ASP A 54 -8.43 2.96 -20.74
CA ASP A 54 -8.28 1.57 -20.28
C ASP A 54 -9.37 0.60 -20.80
N ALA A 55 -10.60 1.08 -20.99
CA ALA A 55 -11.78 0.28 -21.38
C ALA A 55 -11.84 -0.09 -22.89
N VAL A 56 -10.74 0.04 -23.63
CA VAL A 56 -10.72 -0.06 -25.09
C VAL A 56 -10.05 -1.35 -25.54
N ASP A 57 -10.73 -2.08 -26.41
CA ASP A 57 -10.27 -3.36 -26.98
C ASP A 57 -9.16 -3.14 -28.02
N VAL A 58 -8.08 -3.92 -27.92
CA VAL A 58 -6.90 -3.85 -28.81
C VAL A 58 -7.28 -4.13 -30.27
N ALA A 59 -8.29 -4.95 -30.53
CA ALA A 59 -8.75 -5.25 -31.90
C ALA A 59 -9.23 -4.02 -32.69
N ALA A 60 -9.59 -2.93 -32.02
CA ALA A 60 -9.96 -1.64 -32.64
C ALA A 60 -8.74 -0.75 -32.98
N LEU A 61 -7.54 -1.11 -32.53
CA LEU A 61 -6.29 -0.38 -32.72
C LEU A 61 -5.45 -1.10 -33.78
N LYS A 62 -5.72 -0.83 -35.05
CA LYS A 62 -4.97 -1.42 -36.19
C LYS A 62 -4.22 -0.31 -36.94
N PRO A 63 -2.90 -0.42 -37.17
CA PRO A 63 -1.99 -1.46 -36.65
C PRO A 63 -1.88 -1.43 -35.12
N CYS A 64 -1.57 -2.57 -34.50
CA CYS A 64 -1.46 -2.72 -33.04
C CYS A 64 -0.14 -2.15 -32.48
N THR A 65 0.22 -0.95 -32.89
CA THR A 65 1.44 -0.23 -32.49
C THR A 65 1.06 0.88 -31.50
N LEU A 66 1.55 0.79 -30.28
CA LEU A 66 1.33 1.76 -29.22
C LEU A 66 2.65 2.45 -28.88
N THR A 67 2.61 3.75 -28.58
CA THR A 67 3.78 4.44 -28.01
C THR A 67 3.51 4.73 -26.54
N LEU A 68 4.39 4.23 -25.67
CA LEU A 68 4.38 4.50 -24.25
C LEU A 68 5.00 5.88 -24.01
N VAL A 69 4.24 6.73 -23.32
CA VAL A 69 4.65 8.09 -22.96
C VAL A 69 4.77 8.12 -21.44
N GLU A 70 5.99 8.33 -20.96
CA GLU A 70 6.25 8.60 -19.54
C GLU A 70 5.53 9.89 -19.12
N GLU A 71 4.88 9.87 -17.97
CA GLU A 71 4.16 11.04 -17.44
C GLU A 71 4.86 11.55 -16.17
N GLU A 72 5.00 12.87 -16.05
CA GLU A 72 5.71 13.52 -14.95
C GLU A 72 5.09 13.18 -13.58
N TYR A 73 5.92 13.18 -12.54
CA TYR A 73 5.53 12.85 -11.18
C TYR A 73 5.18 14.10 -10.37
N ASP A 74 3.91 14.25 -9.98
CA ASP A 74 3.52 15.18 -8.92
C ASP A 74 4.23 14.81 -7.61
N GLU A 75 4.69 15.80 -6.83
CA GLU A 75 5.45 15.57 -5.58
C GLU A 75 4.73 14.62 -4.61
N GLU A 76 3.42 14.80 -4.42
CA GLU A 76 2.60 13.93 -3.58
C GLU A 76 2.53 12.49 -4.11
N SER A 77 2.45 12.32 -5.43
CA SER A 77 2.40 11.00 -6.08
C SER A 77 3.74 10.26 -5.96
N ALA A 78 4.87 10.95 -6.12
CA ALA A 78 6.21 10.42 -5.92
C ALA A 78 6.42 10.01 -4.46
N ALA A 79 6.07 10.91 -3.52
CA ALA A 79 6.18 10.64 -2.09
C ALA A 79 5.32 9.44 -1.65
N ALA A 80 4.11 9.28 -2.21
CA ALA A 80 3.28 8.12 -1.97
C ALA A 80 3.89 6.81 -2.54
N HIS A 81 4.46 6.86 -3.74
CA HIS A 81 5.11 5.70 -4.37
C HIS A 81 6.35 5.23 -3.58
N VAL A 82 7.21 6.17 -3.16
CA VAL A 82 8.42 5.88 -2.38
C VAL A 82 8.08 5.36 -0.98
N ARG A 83 7.11 5.96 -0.28
CA ARG A 83 6.64 5.46 1.03
C ARG A 83 6.14 4.03 0.92
N ARG A 84 5.28 3.74 -0.07
CA ARG A 84 4.75 2.38 -0.31
C ARG A 84 5.87 1.36 -0.56
N LEU A 85 6.91 1.73 -1.31
CA LEU A 85 8.08 0.86 -1.52
C LEU A 85 8.83 0.59 -0.21
N LEU A 86 9.07 1.63 0.59
CA LEU A 86 9.74 1.51 1.89
C LEU A 86 8.92 0.67 2.88
N ASP A 87 7.59 0.82 2.92
CA ASP A 87 6.70 0.02 3.77
C ASP A 87 6.78 -1.48 3.40
N ILE A 88 6.77 -1.80 2.10
CA ILE A 88 6.89 -3.19 1.60
C ILE A 88 8.27 -3.77 1.94
N VAL A 89 9.35 -3.00 1.76
CA VAL A 89 10.72 -3.43 2.10
C VAL A 89 10.86 -3.62 3.62
N ALA A 90 10.35 -2.70 4.44
CA ALA A 90 10.40 -2.82 5.90
C ALA A 90 9.64 -4.05 6.42
N CYS A 91 8.47 -4.36 5.83
CA CYS A 91 7.73 -5.57 6.16
C CYS A 91 8.49 -6.85 5.79
N THR A 92 9.15 -6.88 4.62
CA THR A 92 9.82 -8.08 4.08
C THR A 92 11.23 -8.31 4.62
N THR A 93 11.94 -7.26 5.06
CA THR A 93 13.27 -7.35 5.69
C THR A 93 13.23 -7.77 7.17
N SER A 94 12.05 -8.10 7.71
CA SER A 94 11.85 -8.53 9.10
C SER A 94 12.51 -9.86 9.47
N PHE A 95 12.98 -10.66 8.49
CA PHE A 95 13.79 -11.85 8.70
C PHE A 95 15.28 -11.52 8.96
N GLY A 96 15.55 -10.78 10.03
CA GLY A 96 16.89 -10.78 10.63
C GLY A 96 17.25 -12.17 11.19
N PRO A 97 18.52 -12.45 11.50
CA PRO A 97 18.90 -13.69 12.17
C PRO A 97 18.12 -13.81 13.49
N SER A 98 17.35 -14.88 13.65
CA SER A 98 16.72 -15.19 14.93
C SER A 98 17.81 -15.37 15.97
N SER A 99 17.74 -14.65 17.09
CA SER A 99 18.73 -14.78 18.16
C SER A 99 18.74 -16.23 18.66
N ASP A 100 19.87 -16.92 18.52
CA ASP A 100 20.11 -18.29 19.03
C ASP A 100 20.29 -18.33 20.57
N ASP A 101 19.47 -17.54 21.30
CA ASP A 101 19.27 -17.64 22.74
C ASP A 101 18.07 -18.57 23.04
N ALA A 102 18.13 -19.78 22.49
CA ALA A 102 17.13 -20.83 22.64
C ALA A 102 17.15 -21.48 24.05
N LYS A 103 17.04 -20.66 25.11
CA LYS A 103 16.77 -21.13 26.47
C LYS A 103 15.28 -21.32 26.70
N ASN A 104 14.78 -22.39 26.08
CA ASN A 104 13.43 -22.91 26.27
C ASN A 104 13.16 -23.31 27.74
N GLU A 105 12.25 -22.58 28.40
CA GLU A 105 11.44 -23.15 29.49
C GLU A 105 9.97 -22.70 29.37
N ARG A 106 9.14 -23.49 28.66
CA ARG A 106 7.69 -23.52 28.89
C ARG A 106 7.38 -24.45 30.09
N GLY A 107 7.49 -23.93 31.30
CA GLY A 107 7.10 -24.61 32.55
C GLY A 107 5.65 -24.32 32.98
N ALA A 108 4.98 -25.30 33.58
CA ALA A 108 3.56 -25.21 33.97
C ALA A 108 3.33 -24.60 35.36
N GLN A 109 2.07 -24.27 35.66
CA GLN A 109 1.61 -24.04 37.04
C GLN A 109 1.74 -25.33 37.87
N ASP A 110 2.23 -25.23 39.12
CA ASP A 110 1.35 -25.47 40.28
C ASP A 110 1.93 -24.76 41.54
N LYS A 111 1.46 -25.15 42.73
CA LYS A 111 1.56 -24.40 43.99
C LYS A 111 2.56 -25.08 44.92
N SER A 112 3.23 -24.30 45.76
CA SER A 112 3.31 -24.60 47.21
C SER A 112 3.89 -23.42 48.00
N SER A 113 3.63 -23.41 49.30
CA SER A 113 3.86 -22.27 50.20
C SER A 113 5.04 -22.49 51.15
N SER A 114 5.97 -21.53 51.22
CA SER A 114 6.62 -21.03 52.45
C SER A 114 7.67 -19.96 52.11
N GLY A 115 7.89 -18.88 52.85
CA GLY A 115 7.18 -18.45 54.06
C GLY A 115 8.05 -17.75 55.11
N LYS A 116 8.71 -16.62 54.78
CA LYS A 116 9.28 -15.73 55.81
C LYS A 116 9.15 -14.25 55.46
N LYS A 117 9.24 -13.39 56.48
CA LYS A 117 8.45 -12.16 56.59
C LYS A 117 9.26 -10.99 57.14
N SER A 118 9.45 -9.97 56.32
CA SER A 118 9.72 -8.57 56.72
C SER A 118 9.23 -7.63 55.59
N GLY A 119 8.68 -6.45 55.89
CA GLY A 119 8.43 -5.95 57.24
C GLY A 119 8.22 -4.45 57.39
N ASN A 120 7.53 -3.75 56.47
CA ASN A 120 7.00 -2.42 56.80
C ASN A 120 5.60 -2.20 56.21
N LYS A 121 4.83 -1.28 56.81
CA LYS A 121 3.37 -1.13 56.67
C LYS A 121 2.99 0.35 56.65
N LYS A 122 1.95 0.69 55.87
CA LYS A 122 1.04 1.88 55.91
C LYS A 122 0.87 2.47 54.50
N GLU A 123 -0.30 2.95 54.09
CA GLU A 123 -1.67 2.65 54.54
C GLU A 123 -2.63 3.04 53.39
N ALA A 124 -3.84 2.47 53.37
CA ALA A 124 -4.93 2.91 52.50
C ALA A 124 -6.20 3.04 53.35
N PRO A 125 -7.10 3.99 53.03
CA PRO A 125 -8.31 3.58 52.31
C PRO A 125 -8.86 4.61 51.31
N ALA A 126 -9.74 4.13 50.41
CA ALA A 126 -10.71 4.93 49.66
C ALA A 126 -12.12 4.75 50.31
N PRO A 127 -13.27 5.12 49.69
CA PRO A 127 -13.55 6.09 48.63
C PRO A 127 -14.64 7.11 49.08
N LYS A 128 -15.14 7.97 48.17
CA LYS A 128 -16.56 8.42 48.19
C LYS A 128 -17.03 9.06 46.87
N VAL A 129 -18.35 9.23 46.74
CA VAL A 129 -19.07 9.48 45.47
C VAL A 129 -20.11 10.61 45.63
N SER A 130 -20.14 11.55 44.69
CA SER A 130 -21.31 12.37 44.33
C SER A 130 -21.00 13.22 43.08
N ALA A 131 -21.88 13.58 42.12
CA ALA A 131 -23.17 13.09 41.59
C ALA A 131 -24.04 14.31 41.17
N GLY A 132 -24.50 14.34 39.93
CA GLY A 132 -25.47 15.32 39.41
C GLY A 132 -24.88 16.68 38.96
N LYS A 133 -25.59 17.49 38.16
CA LYS A 133 -26.83 17.24 37.39
C LYS A 133 -26.93 18.26 36.22
N SER A 134 -27.92 18.09 35.34
CA SER A 134 -28.40 19.00 34.27
C SER A 134 -28.82 20.41 34.81
N SER A 135 -29.26 21.40 34.03
CA SER A 135 -29.98 21.41 32.71
C SER A 135 -30.13 22.84 32.13
N SER A 136 -30.62 22.95 30.89
CA SER A 136 -31.40 24.10 30.32
C SER A 136 -30.63 25.40 29.99
N GLN A 137 -30.73 25.99 28.79
CA GLN A 137 -31.87 26.62 28.03
C GLN A 137 -32.15 28.09 28.45
N ASP A 138 -32.41 29.06 27.56
CA ASP A 138 -32.23 29.13 26.08
C ASP A 138 -31.36 30.36 25.69
N ASP A 139 -31.69 31.45 24.97
CA ASP A 139 -32.88 31.94 24.23
C ASP A 139 -32.49 33.11 23.27
N VAL A 140 -33.42 33.56 22.42
CA VAL A 140 -33.46 34.81 21.62
C VAL A 140 -32.55 34.96 20.39
N SER A 141 -33.19 34.88 19.22
CA SER A 141 -32.72 35.43 17.94
C SER A 141 -32.76 36.96 17.91
N MET A 142 -31.88 37.62 17.13
CA MET A 142 -32.31 38.66 16.17
C MET A 142 -31.19 39.09 15.21
N LEU A 143 -31.62 39.59 14.03
CA LEU A 143 -30.86 40.31 12.99
C LEU A 143 -29.84 39.48 12.19
#